data_AF-A0A1I1EPG0-F1
#
_entry.id   AF-A0A1I1EPG0-F1
#
_cell.length_a   1.000
_cell.length_b   1.000
_cell.length_c   1.000
_cell.angle_alpha   90.00
_cell.angle_beta   90.00
_cell.angle_gamma   90.00
#
_symmetry.space_group_name_H-M   'P 1'
#
loop_
_entity.id
_entity.type
_entity.pdbx_description
1 polymer ?
#
loop_
_entity_poly.entity_id
_entity_poly.type
_entity_poly.pdbx_seq_one_letter_code
_entity_poly.pdbx_strand_id
1 'polypeptide(L)'
;MPRHILVRHSTDPSLGLGREIMSNRENIWPKEVMDAKASGYRVVKIANDAGQEFYFRKPNKAELLLFQDQALKGKGTASGRVEKLLSQLLVYPIDNTLMGYIEEKPLAVGDIFAELIKDMGAEENFTALEI
;
A
#
# COMPACT_ATOMS: atom_id res chain seq x y z
N MET A 1 11.44 -5.59 72.85
CA MET A 1 12.37 -4.44 72.98
C MET A 1 13.79 -4.99 72.94
N PRO A 2 14.82 -4.35 72.35
CA PRO A 2 14.83 -3.29 71.33
C PRO A 2 15.99 -3.36 70.28
N ARG A 3 16.00 -2.37 69.36
CA ARG A 3 17.14 -1.67 68.69
C ARG A 3 17.83 -2.22 67.42
N HIS A 4 17.35 -1.71 66.28
CA HIS A 4 18.06 -0.92 65.26
C HIS A 4 19.59 -1.01 65.14
N ILE A 5 20.08 -1.30 63.92
CA ILE A 5 21.09 -0.45 63.23
C ILE A 5 20.73 -0.36 61.74
N LEU A 6 20.58 0.88 61.28
CA LEU A 6 20.50 1.37 59.90
C LEU A 6 21.91 1.79 59.48
N VAL A 7 22.37 1.53 58.24
CA VAL A 7 23.33 2.30 57.40
C VAL A 7 23.66 1.43 56.17
N ARG A 8 23.81 1.85 54.91
CA ARG A 8 23.50 3.02 54.06
C ARG A 8 23.75 2.55 52.62
N HIS A 9 22.97 3.10 51.69
CA HIS A 9 23.29 3.43 50.29
C HIS A 9 24.55 2.83 49.65
N SER A 10 24.34 2.08 48.57
CA SER A 10 25.20 2.17 47.39
C SER A 10 24.30 2.25 46.17
N THR A 11 24.25 3.47 45.65
CA THR A 11 23.67 3.85 44.37
C THR A 11 24.55 3.27 43.27
N ASP A 12 24.03 2.39 42.43
CA ASP A 12 24.58 2.15 41.09
C ASP A 12 23.44 2.36 40.06
N PRO A 13 23.44 3.47 39.32
CA PRO A 13 22.46 3.75 38.30
C PRO A 13 23.15 3.70 36.94
N SER A 14 23.36 2.54 36.35
CA SER A 14 23.87 2.45 34.97
C SER A 14 23.70 1.05 34.36
N LEU A 15 23.19 1.04 33.13
CA LEU A 15 23.26 -0.04 32.13
C LEU A 15 22.11 -1.07 32.13
N GLY A 16 20.98 -0.59 31.62
CA GLY A 16 19.92 -1.42 31.03
C GLY A 16 19.14 -0.63 29.98
N LEU A 17 19.86 -0.05 29.02
CA LEU A 17 19.31 0.60 27.84
C LEU A 17 18.24 -0.26 27.17
N GLY A 18 17.07 0.36 26.95
CA GLY A 18 16.32 0.26 25.71
C GLY A 18 15.93 -1.12 25.23
N ARG A 19 14.67 -1.48 25.47
CA ARG A 19 13.84 -2.10 24.43
C ARG A 19 12.37 -1.80 24.71
N GLU A 20 11.93 -0.66 24.18
CA GLU A 20 10.64 -0.59 23.52
C GLU A 20 10.53 -1.83 22.61
N ILE A 21 9.67 -2.79 22.97
CA ILE A 21 9.12 -3.71 21.98
C ILE A 21 7.70 -3.23 21.74
N MET A 22 7.67 -2.26 20.83
CA MET A 22 6.59 -1.77 20.00
C MET A 22 5.42 -2.75 19.83
N SER A 23 4.22 -2.22 20.02
CA SER A 23 2.96 -2.55 19.34
C SER A 23 3.02 -3.73 18.36
N ASN A 24 2.81 -4.95 18.88
CA ASN A 24 2.36 -6.06 18.06
C ASN A 24 0.87 -5.86 17.74
N ARG A 25 0.54 -4.85 16.92
CA ARG A 25 -0.68 -4.91 16.13
C ARG A 25 -0.38 -5.99 15.09
N GLU A 26 -0.74 -7.23 15.39
CA GLU A 26 -0.81 -8.27 14.37
C GLU A 26 -1.63 -7.69 13.24
N ASN A 27 -0.95 -7.33 12.15
CA ASN A 27 -1.56 -6.76 10.97
C ASN A 27 -2.20 -7.97 10.28
N ILE A 28 -3.36 -8.41 10.78
CA ILE A 28 -4.11 -9.54 10.25
C ILE A 28 -4.59 -9.11 8.87
N TRP A 29 -3.76 -9.37 7.87
CA TRP A 29 -4.13 -9.11 6.50
C TRP A 29 -5.21 -10.09 6.05
N PRO A 30 -6.10 -9.67 5.14
CA PRO A 30 -7.03 -10.59 4.49
C PRO A 30 -6.27 -11.78 3.90
N LYS A 31 -6.90 -12.95 3.89
CA LYS A 31 -6.28 -14.20 3.42
C LYS A 31 -5.75 -14.04 1.99
N GLU A 32 -6.48 -13.31 1.15
CA GLU A 32 -6.14 -13.00 -0.23
C GLU A 32 -4.81 -12.24 -0.34
N VAL A 33 -4.59 -11.29 0.57
CA VAL A 33 -3.35 -10.51 0.63
C VAL A 33 -2.19 -11.39 1.10
N MET A 34 -2.45 -12.30 2.04
CA MET A 34 -1.45 -13.28 2.49
C MET A 34 -1.09 -14.27 1.38
N ASP A 35 -2.08 -14.81 0.67
CA ASP A 35 -1.91 -15.76 -0.42
C ASP A 35 -1.17 -15.13 -1.60
N ALA A 36 -1.48 -13.87 -1.93
CA ALA A 36 -0.74 -13.11 -2.94
C ALA A 36 0.72 -12.92 -2.55
N LYS A 37 1.01 -12.57 -1.29
CA LYS A 37 2.39 -12.46 -0.77
C LYS A 37 3.12 -13.80 -0.77
N ALA A 38 2.45 -14.89 -0.38
CA ALA A 38 3.01 -16.24 -0.40
C ALA A 38 3.36 -16.71 -1.83
N SER A 39 2.60 -16.24 -2.82
CA SER A 39 2.87 -16.47 -4.25
C SER A 39 4.02 -15.62 -4.82
N GLY A 40 4.70 -14.84 -3.97
CA GLY A 40 5.83 -13.99 -4.36
C GLY A 40 5.41 -12.63 -4.94
N TYR A 41 4.14 -12.26 -4.88
CA TYR A 41 3.69 -10.95 -5.35
C TYR A 41 3.97 -9.86 -4.32
N ARG A 42 4.37 -8.69 -4.82
CA ARG A 42 4.39 -7.47 -4.03
C ARG A 42 2.98 -6.89 -4.01
N VAL A 43 2.43 -6.67 -2.81
CA VAL A 43 1.10 -6.10 -2.63
C VAL A 43 1.23 -4.68 -2.10
N VAL A 44 0.54 -3.74 -2.74
CA VAL A 44 0.44 -2.33 -2.36
C VAL A 44 -0.95 -2.09 -1.78
N LYS A 45 -1.01 -1.39 -0.65
CA LYS A 45 -2.26 -0.93 -0.04
C LYS A 45 -2.47 0.53 -0.42
N ILE A 46 -3.64 0.84 -0.99
CA ILE A 46 -4.11 2.18 -1.30
C ILE A 46 -5.36 2.41 -0.46
N ALA A 47 -5.36 3.46 0.36
CA ALA A 47 -6.51 3.84 1.16
C ALA A 47 -7.02 5.21 0.73
N ASN A 48 -8.33 5.40 0.71
CA ASN A 48 -8.93 6.71 0.46
C ASN A 48 -9.23 7.47 1.77
N ASP A 49 -9.64 8.73 1.64
CA ASP A 49 -9.98 9.59 2.79
C ASP A 49 -11.16 9.06 3.63
N ALA A 50 -12.01 8.23 3.04
CA ALA A 50 -13.11 7.57 3.74
C ALA A 50 -12.65 6.34 4.55
N GLY A 51 -11.36 6.02 4.52
CA GLY A 51 -10.80 4.84 5.20
C GLY A 51 -11.05 3.52 4.49
N GLN A 52 -11.56 3.53 3.25
CA GLN A 52 -11.68 2.31 2.44
C GLN A 52 -10.29 1.91 1.93
N GLU A 53 -10.00 0.62 2.05
CA GLU A 53 -8.69 0.07 1.74
C GLU A 53 -8.77 -0.88 0.55
N PHE A 54 -7.92 -0.64 -0.43
CA PHE A 54 -7.75 -1.46 -1.62
C PHE A 54 -6.33 -2.02 -1.64
N TYR A 55 -6.22 -3.31 -1.92
CA TYR A 55 -4.95 -4.01 -1.97
C TYR A 55 -4.76 -4.47 -3.41
N PHE A 56 -3.65 -4.08 -4.00
CA PHE A 56 -3.32 -4.40 -5.38
C PHE A 56 -2.00 -5.14 -5.45
N ARG A 57 -1.90 -6.09 -6.37
CA ARG A 57 -0.63 -6.61 -6.83
C ARG A 57 0.09 -5.49 -7.58
N LYS A 58 1.33 -5.22 -7.18
CA LYS A 58 2.19 -4.32 -7.91
C LYS A 58 2.46 -4.91 -9.30
N PRO A 59 2.10 -4.21 -10.39
CA PRO A 59 2.39 -4.71 -11.73
C PRO A 59 3.91 -4.77 -11.93
N ASN A 60 4.38 -5.66 -12.79
CA ASN A 60 5.77 -5.64 -13.22
C ASN A 60 5.95 -4.80 -14.50
N LYS A 61 7.20 -4.49 -14.85
CA LYS A 61 7.52 -3.66 -16.03
C LYS A 61 6.99 -4.29 -17.34
N ALA A 62 7.05 -5.61 -17.47
CA ALA A 62 6.57 -6.29 -18.68
C ALA A 62 5.04 -6.16 -18.83
N GLU A 63 4.30 -6.27 -17.73
CA GLU A 63 2.84 -6.08 -17.71
C GLU A 63 2.45 -4.64 -18.07
N LEU A 64 3.19 -3.64 -17.57
CA LEU A 64 2.96 -2.24 -17.94
C LEU A 64 3.28 -1.95 -19.41
N LEU A 65 4.35 -2.54 -19.96
CA LEU A 65 4.69 -2.40 -21.38
C LEU A 65 3.64 -3.04 -22.28
N LEU A 66 3.15 -4.23 -21.91
CA LEU A 66 2.05 -4.89 -22.62
C LEU A 66 0.76 -4.06 -22.53
N PHE A 67 0.47 -3.48 -21.37
CA PHE A 67 -0.65 -2.58 -21.19
C PHE A 67 -0.54 -1.34 -22.10
N GLN A 68 0.64 -0.71 -22.18
CA GLN A 68 0.86 0.45 -23.05
C GLN A 68 0.72 0.09 -24.54
N ASP A 69 1.26 -1.06 -24.98
CA ASP A 69 1.12 -1.52 -26.37
C ASP A 69 -0.35 -1.80 -26.72
N GLN A 70 -1.10 -2.43 -25.80
CA GLN A 70 -2.54 -2.63 -25.94
C GLN A 70 -3.34 -1.32 -25.86
N ALA A 71 -2.87 -0.32 -25.11
CA ALA A 71 -3.47 1.01 -25.07
C ALA A 71 -3.31 1.74 -26.42
N LEU A 72 -2.16 1.58 -27.08
CA LEU A 72 -1.92 2.17 -28.40
C LEU A 72 -2.69 1.47 -29.53
N LYS A 73 -2.92 0.16 -29.43
CA LYS A 73 -3.54 -0.65 -30.50
C LYS A 73 -5.02 -0.98 -30.30
N GLY A 74 -5.53 -0.90 -29.07
CA GLY A 74 -6.89 -1.32 -28.74
C GLY A 74 -7.98 -0.29 -29.04
N LYS A 75 -9.21 -0.78 -29.25
CA LYS A 75 -10.44 0.03 -29.28
C LYS A 75 -10.95 0.22 -27.85
N GLY A 76 -11.24 1.46 -27.43
CA GLY A 76 -11.74 1.80 -26.09
C GLY A 76 -11.18 3.12 -25.56
N THR A 77 -11.75 3.66 -24.49
CA THR A 77 -11.20 4.85 -23.82
C THR A 77 -9.92 4.50 -23.07
N ALA A 78 -9.07 5.49 -22.81
CA ALA A 78 -7.89 5.31 -21.96
C ALA A 78 -8.32 4.88 -20.54
N SER A 79 -9.36 5.53 -20.00
CA SER A 79 -9.94 5.22 -18.67
C SER A 79 -10.37 3.76 -18.55
N GLY A 80 -11.22 3.27 -19.46
CA GLY A 80 -11.75 1.89 -19.37
C GLY A 80 -10.68 0.81 -19.47
N ARG A 81 -9.52 1.13 -20.06
CA ARG A 81 -8.36 0.22 -20.07
C ARG A 81 -7.64 0.21 -18.73
N VAL A 82 -7.41 1.39 -18.14
CA VAL A 82 -6.81 1.49 -16.80
C VAL A 82 -7.71 0.82 -15.77
N GLU A 83 -9.03 1.02 -15.84
CA GLU A 83 -10.02 0.34 -15.00
C GLU A 83 -9.88 -1.19 -15.09
N LYS A 84 -9.83 -1.73 -16.30
CA LYS A 84 -9.61 -3.17 -16.52
C LYS A 84 -8.30 -3.65 -15.91
N LEU A 85 -7.22 -2.90 -16.06
CA LEU A 85 -5.93 -3.24 -15.46
C LEU A 85 -6.02 -3.22 -13.92
N LEU A 86 -6.63 -2.20 -13.34
CA LEU A 86 -6.84 -2.11 -11.89
C LEU A 86 -7.64 -3.31 -11.36
N SER A 87 -8.69 -3.73 -12.06
CA SER A 87 -9.45 -4.94 -11.71
C SER A 87 -8.61 -6.22 -11.77
N GLN A 88 -7.68 -6.33 -12.72
CA GLN A 88 -6.78 -7.49 -12.83
C GLN A 88 -5.68 -7.49 -11.77
N LEU A 89 -5.32 -6.32 -11.25
CA LEU A 89 -4.31 -6.16 -10.20
C LEU A 89 -4.92 -6.20 -8.80
N LEU A 90 -6.23 -6.00 -8.67
CA LEU A 90 -6.93 -6.04 -7.39
C LEU A 90 -6.78 -7.40 -6.71
N VAL A 91 -6.29 -7.38 -5.47
CA VAL A 91 -6.17 -8.55 -4.59
C VAL A 91 -7.31 -8.53 -3.56
N TYR A 92 -7.65 -7.36 -3.05
CA TYR A 92 -8.74 -7.18 -2.10
C TYR A 92 -9.31 -5.75 -2.18
N PRO A 93 -10.62 -5.54 -2.02
CA PRO A 93 -11.67 -6.54 -1.89
C PRO A 93 -11.94 -7.30 -3.20
N ILE A 94 -12.48 -8.53 -3.11
CA ILE A 94 -12.77 -9.37 -4.30
C ILE A 94 -14.16 -9.05 -4.91
N ASP A 95 -14.96 -8.28 -4.18
CA ASP A 95 -16.30 -7.87 -4.61
C ASP A 95 -16.26 -6.65 -5.55
N ASN A 96 -17.44 -6.13 -5.88
CA ASN A 96 -17.59 -4.97 -6.76
C ASN A 96 -17.27 -3.64 -6.07
N THR A 97 -16.69 -3.60 -4.87
CA THR A 97 -16.41 -2.35 -4.15
C THR A 97 -15.51 -1.42 -4.95
N LEU A 98 -14.47 -1.95 -5.62
CA LEU A 98 -13.62 -1.13 -6.48
C LEU A 98 -14.41 -0.55 -7.66
N MET A 99 -15.23 -1.35 -8.32
CA MET A 99 -16.01 -0.90 -9.49
C MET A 99 -17.04 0.15 -9.08
N GLY A 100 -17.76 -0.06 -7.98
CA GLY A 100 -18.68 0.93 -7.44
C GLY A 100 -17.97 2.24 -7.09
N TYR A 101 -16.79 2.16 -6.45
CA TYR A 101 -15.99 3.35 -6.14
C TYR A 101 -15.55 4.10 -7.41
N ILE A 102 -15.15 3.38 -8.46
CA ILE A 102 -14.75 3.96 -9.74
C ILE A 102 -15.95 4.58 -10.48
N GLU A 103 -17.12 3.95 -10.44
CA GLU A 103 -18.34 4.51 -11.03
C GLU A 103 -18.75 5.82 -10.35
N GLU A 104 -18.63 5.89 -9.02
CA GLU A 104 -18.89 7.12 -8.25
C GLU A 104 -17.81 8.19 -8.47
N LYS A 105 -16.55 7.77 -8.66
CA LYS A 105 -15.39 8.66 -8.81
C LYS A 105 -14.50 8.23 -9.99
N PRO A 106 -14.92 8.50 -11.25
CA PRO A 106 -14.18 8.03 -12.43
C PRO A 106 -12.78 8.64 -12.55
N LEU A 107 -12.56 9.83 -11.98
CA LEU A 107 -11.24 10.46 -11.96
C LEU A 107 -10.25 9.75 -11.02
N ALA A 108 -10.74 9.02 -10.01
CA ALA A 108 -9.88 8.31 -9.06
C ALA A 108 -9.11 7.14 -9.70
N VAL A 109 -9.54 6.67 -10.87
CA VAL A 109 -8.83 5.64 -11.65
C VAL A 109 -7.39 6.07 -11.94
N GLY A 110 -7.20 7.34 -12.34
CA GLY A 110 -5.89 7.91 -12.64
C GLY A 110 -5.01 7.98 -11.39
N ASP A 111 -5.58 8.43 -10.28
CA ASP A 111 -4.86 8.59 -9.00
C ASP A 111 -4.42 7.23 -8.42
N ILE A 112 -5.33 6.24 -8.42
CA ILE A 112 -5.01 4.87 -7.97
C ILE A 112 -3.90 4.29 -8.85
N PHE A 113 -4.01 4.46 -10.17
CA PHE A 113 -2.99 3.96 -11.08
C PHE A 113 -1.64 4.65 -10.88
N ALA A 114 -1.62 5.99 -10.70
CA ALA A 114 -0.42 6.75 -10.42
C ALA A 114 0.28 6.28 -9.14
N GLU A 115 -0.46 6.06 -8.05
CA GLU A 115 0.08 5.53 -6.80
C GLU A 115 0.66 4.10 -6.95
N LEU A 116 0.07 3.25 -7.81
CA LEU A 116 0.62 1.91 -8.08
C LEU A 116 1.96 1.94 -8.81
N ILE A 117 2.16 2.91 -9.70
CA ILE A 117 3.37 3.01 -10.53
C ILE A 117 4.44 3.95 -9.99
N LYS A 118 4.12 4.76 -8.96
CA LYS A 118 5.01 5.75 -8.32
C LYS A 118 6.40 5.17 -7.98
N ASP A 119 6.39 4.04 -7.29
CA ASP A 119 7.62 3.33 -6.87
C ASP A 119 8.19 2.40 -7.96
N MET A 120 7.80 2.56 -9.23
CA MET A 120 8.32 1.77 -10.36
C MET A 120 9.32 2.53 -11.21
N GLY A 121 9.68 3.77 -10.82
CA GLY A 121 10.66 4.59 -11.54
C GLY A 121 10.14 5.13 -12.87
N ALA A 122 8.81 5.28 -12.98
CA ALA A 122 8.16 5.89 -14.15
C ALA A 122 7.98 7.41 -14.01
N GLU A 123 8.48 8.01 -12.92
CA GLU A 123 8.39 9.44 -12.66
C GLU A 123 9.36 10.22 -13.56
N GLU A 124 8.94 10.54 -14.79
CA GLU A 124 9.46 11.71 -15.49
C GLU A 124 8.70 12.95 -15.01
N ASN A 125 9.42 13.96 -14.53
CA ASN A 125 8.83 15.22 -14.09
C ASN A 125 8.55 16.11 -15.31
N PHE A 126 7.30 16.14 -15.76
CA PHE A 126 6.87 17.05 -16.82
C PHE A 126 6.39 18.37 -16.22
N THR A 127 7.03 19.48 -16.60
CA THR A 127 6.57 20.83 -16.25
C THR A 127 5.61 21.33 -17.33
N ALA A 128 4.32 21.48 -16.99
CA ALA A 128 3.37 22.19 -17.83
C ALA A 128 3.47 23.70 -17.56
N LEU A 129 3.66 24.50 -18.61
CA LEU A 129 3.57 25.96 -18.54
C LEU A 129 2.27 26.38 -19.22
N GLU A 130 1.44 27.18 -18.53
CA GLU A 130 0.27 27.82 -19.11
C GLU A 130 0.73 28.98 -19.99
N ILE A 131 0.25 29.03 -21.24
CA ILE A 131 0.51 30.11 -22.22
C ILE A 131 -0.79 30.79 -22.61
#